data_AF-D7PDZ3-F1
#
_entry.id   AF-D7PDZ3-F1
#
_cell.length_a   1.000
_cell.length_b   1.000
_cell.length_c   1.000
_cell.angle_alpha   90.00
_cell.angle_beta   90.00
_cell.angle_gamma   90.00
#
_symmetry.space_group_name_H-M   'P 1'
#
loop_
_entity.id
_entity.type
_entity.pdbx_description
1 polymer ?
#
loop_
_entity_poly.entity_id
_entity_poly.type
_entity_poly.pdbx_seq_one_letter_code
_entity_poly.pdbx_strand_id
1 'polypeptide(L)' 'MCEDCREDHYHDWDMLRSNLRQLLVDGTVRPHEPAVDPEPDDYVTWDYCRGYADASLRYHERY' A
#
# COMPACT_ATOMS: atom_id res chain seq x y z
N MET A 1 -3.39 -2.40 10.58
CA MET A 1 -3.06 -3.51 11.49
C MET A 1 -3.14 -4.85 10.77
N CYS A 2 -2.01 -5.57 10.70
CA CYS A 2 -1.89 -6.88 10.08
C CYS A 2 -2.52 -7.99 10.95
N GLU A 3 -3.14 -8.99 10.32
CA GLU A 3 -3.77 -10.11 11.03
C GLU A 3 -2.76 -11.08 11.66
N ASP A 4 -1.56 -11.22 11.06
CA ASP A 4 -0.54 -12.16 11.53
C ASP A 4 0.21 -11.65 12.77
N CYS A 5 0.73 -10.42 12.70
CA CYS A 5 1.59 -9.84 13.75
C CYS A 5 0.90 -8.80 14.62
N ARG A 6 -0.31 -8.34 14.26
CA ARG A 6 -1.08 -7.32 14.99
C ARG A 6 -0.43 -5.93 15.07
N GLU A 7 0.43 -5.59 14.11
CA GLU A 7 1.12 -4.29 14.02
C GLU A 7 0.69 -3.51 12.77
N ASP A 8 0.97 -2.20 12.75
CA ASP A 8 0.83 -1.37 11.56
C ASP A 8 2.08 -1.46 10.69
N HIS A 9 1.88 -1.69 9.39
CA HIS A 9 2.98 -1.80 8.45
C HIS A 9 2.96 -0.67 7.45
N TYR A 10 4.15 -0.10 7.29
CA TYR A 10 4.44 0.95 6.34
C TYR A 10 5.21 0.32 5.19
N HIS A 11 4.75 0.58 3.97
CA HIS A 11 5.38 0.07 2.76
C HIS A 11 5.91 1.25 1.96
N ASP A 12 7.22 1.29 1.81
CA ASP A 12 7.82 2.16 0.81
C ASP A 12 7.47 1.71 -0.60
N TRP A 13 7.62 2.63 -1.55
CA TRP A 13 7.19 2.41 -2.92
C TRP A 13 7.80 1.17 -3.56
N ASP A 14 9.09 0.89 -3.30
CA ASP A 14 9.73 -0.30 -3.84
C ASP A 14 9.21 -1.60 -3.23
N MET A 15 8.87 -1.60 -1.94
CA MET A 15 8.28 -2.76 -1.26
C MET A 15 6.88 -3.05 -1.83
N LEU A 16 6.04 -2.03 -1.94
CA LEU A 16 4.70 -2.14 -2.51
C LEU A 16 4.76 -2.66 -3.95
N ARG A 17 5.59 -2.04 -4.77
CA ARG A 17 5.77 -2.37 -6.18
C ARG A 17 6.28 -3.82 -6.35
N SER A 18 7.18 -4.28 -5.47
CA SER A 18 7.70 -5.63 -5.50
C SER A 18 6.65 -6.67 -5.07
N ASN A 19 5.87 -6.38 -4.03
CA ASN A 19 4.77 -7.23 -3.59
C ASN A 19 3.69 -7.39 -4.68
N LEU A 20 3.31 -6.30 -5.33
CA LEU A 20 2.35 -6.33 -6.44
C LEU A 20 2.87 -7.15 -7.63
N ARG A 21 4.15 -7.01 -7.99
CA ARG A 21 4.74 -7.85 -9.04
C ARG A 21 4.69 -9.32 -8.70
N GLN A 22 5.04 -9.68 -7.47
CA GLN A 22 5.02 -11.09 -7.07
C GLN A 22 3.59 -11.64 -7.05
N LEU A 23 2.63 -10.87 -6.55
CA LEU A 23 1.22 -11.27 -6.58
C LEU A 23 0.76 -11.57 -8.02
N LEU A 24 1.18 -10.78 -8.99
CA LEU A 24 0.85 -10.98 -10.40
C LEU A 24 1.53 -12.21 -11.02
N VAL A 25 2.73 -12.58 -10.57
CA VAL A 25 3.51 -13.71 -11.12
C VAL A 25 3.14 -15.02 -10.44
N ASP A 26 3.11 -15.04 -9.10
CA ASP A 26 3.06 -16.24 -8.27
C ASP A 26 1.71 -16.41 -7.53
N GLY A 27 0.79 -15.44 -7.64
CA GLY A 27 -0.49 -15.45 -6.92
C GLY A 27 -0.37 -15.28 -5.41
N THR A 28 0.83 -14.99 -4.92
CA THR A 28 1.14 -14.84 -3.49
C THR A 28 1.86 -13.53 -3.23
N VAL A 29 1.61 -12.93 -2.08
CA VAL A 29 2.45 -11.85 -1.54
C VAL A 29 3.54 -12.45 -0.66
N ARG A 30 4.70 -11.80 -0.60
CA ARG A 30 5.71 -12.17 0.41
C ARG A 30 5.20 -11.88 1.82
N PRO A 31 5.78 -12.51 2.85
CA PRO A 31 5.67 -12.01 4.21
C PRO A 31 5.94 -10.50 4.19
N HIS A 32 5.09 -9.74 4.86
CA HIS A 32 5.30 -8.31 5.02
C HIS A 32 6.57 -8.13 5.87
N GLU A 33 7.63 -7.61 5.28
CA GLU A 33 8.75 -7.16 6.07
C GLU A 33 8.45 -5.72 6.51
N PRO A 34 8.69 -5.35 7.78
CA PRO A 34 8.56 -3.96 8.21
C PRO A 34 9.57 -3.09 7.48
N ALA A 35 9.20 -1.86 7.15
CA ALA A 35 10.17 -0.85 6.75
C ALA A 35 11.15 -0.56 7.91
N VAL A 36 12.38 -0.15 7.59
CA VAL A 36 13.35 0.25 8.60
C VAL A 36 13.06 1.67 9.03
N ASP A 37 12.72 1.86 10.31
CA ASP A 37 12.46 3.17 10.94
C ASP A 37 11.47 4.07 10.14
N PRO A 38 10.24 3.59 9.88
CA PRO A 38 9.27 4.38 9.13
C PRO A 38 8.79 5.57 9.95
N GLU A 39 8.67 6.74 9.32
CA GLU A 39 8.03 7.93 9.88
C GLU A 39 6.50 7.79 9.71
N PRO A 40 5.70 7.49 10.76
CA PRO A 40 4.28 7.17 10.60
C PRO A 40 3.46 8.29 9.97
N ASP A 41 3.86 9.56 10.20
CA ASP A 41 3.18 10.75 9.73
C ASP A 41 3.30 10.96 8.20
N ASP A 42 4.23 10.26 7.54
CA ASP A 42 4.38 10.28 6.09
C ASP A 42 3.37 9.37 5.36
N TYR A 43 2.60 8.57 6.10
CA TYR A 43 1.68 7.61 5.53
C TYR A 43 0.22 7.93 5.87
N VAL A 44 -0.65 7.56 4.94
CA VAL A 44 -2.10 7.64 5.08
C VAL A 44 -2.70 6.24 4.99
N THR A 45 -3.91 6.09 5.50
CA THR A 45 -4.61 4.80 5.46
C THR A 45 -4.92 4.37 4.04
N TRP A 46 -5.04 3.05 3.83
CA TRP A 46 -5.47 2.51 2.54
C TRP A 46 -6.84 3.05 2.08
N ASP A 47 -7.76 3.26 3.03
CA ASP A 47 -9.06 3.85 2.74
C ASP A 47 -8.95 5.28 2.21
N TYR A 48 -8.04 6.08 2.77
CA TYR A 48 -7.75 7.40 2.24
C TYR A 48 -7.19 7.32 0.81
N CYS A 49 -6.18 6.48 0.58
CA CYS A 49 -5.59 6.26 -0.75
C CYS A 49 -6.64 5.87 -1.79
N ARG A 50 -7.54 4.94 -1.46
CA ARG A 50 -8.63 4.50 -2.36
C ARG A 50 -9.59 5.64 -2.68
N GLY A 51 -10.01 6.42 -1.66
CA GLY A 51 -10.89 7.56 -1.85
C GLY A 51 -10.27 8.66 -2.73
N TYR A 52 -8.99 8.96 -2.51
CA TYR A 52 -8.24 9.91 -3.33
C TYR A 52 -8.15 9.45 -4.79
N ALA A 53 -7.78 8.18 -5.02
CA ALA A 53 -7.66 7.62 -6.38
C ALA A 53 -8.99 7.64 -7.14
N ASP A 54 -10.11 7.24 -6.51
CA ASP A 54 -11.45 7.29 -7.11
C ASP A 54 -11.86 8.74 -7.46
N ALA A 55 -11.61 9.69 -6.56
CA ALA A 55 -11.90 11.10 -6.82
C ALA A 55 -11.02 11.67 -7.96
N SER A 56 -9.73 11.35 -7.98
CA SER A 56 -8.79 11.76 -9.03
C SER A 56 -9.20 11.22 -10.40
N LEU A 57 -9.52 9.93 -10.50
CA LEU A 57 -10.03 9.30 -11.73
C LEU A 57 -11.28 10.03 -12.26
N ARG A 58 -12.27 10.26 -11.40
CA ARG A 58 -13.51 10.98 -11.80
C ARG A 58 -13.28 12.42 -12.19
N TYR A 59 -12.31 13.10 -11.56
CA TYR A 59 -11.93 14.45 -11.93
C TYR A 59 -11.30 14.46 -13.33
N HIS A 60 -10.39 13.52 -13.61
CA HIS A 60 -9.74 13.39 -14.92
C HIS A 60 -10.67 12.88 -16.03
N GLU A 61 -11.76 12.20 -15.73
CA GLU A 61 -12.77 11.83 -16.73
C GLU A 61 -13.70 12.99 -17.11
N ARG A 62 -13.77 14.03 -16.27
CA ARG A 62 -14.63 15.22 -16.48
C ARG A 62 -13.97 16.35 -17.28
N TYR A 63 -12.66 16.29 -17.51
CA TYR A 63 -11.85 17.31 -18.18
C TYR A 63 -10.85 16.68 -19.14
#